data_AF-A0A1N6XSU0-F1
#
_entry.id   AF-A0A1N6XSU0-F1
#
_cell.length_a   1.000
_cell.length_b   1.000
_cell.length_c   1.000
_cell.angle_alpha   90.00
_cell.angle_beta   90.00
_cell.angle_gamma   90.00
#
_symmetry.space_group_name_H-M   'P 1'
#
loop_
_entity.id
_entity.type
_entity.pdbx_description
1 polymer ?
#
loop_
_entity_poly.entity_id
_entity_poly.type
_entity_poly.pdbx_seq_one_letter_code
_entity_poly.pdbx_strand_id
1 'polypeptide(L)'
;MPRIVLVSLLHRHAARFPVYPVAQLCSLLSAHPGKVWLPPCEGEEIAALTRAAADRPLGQLASLAQGWCELGIQPRDGDKAGLALAQYDEELLDNLAHYWSSAERINRPITDNLFELRREVVDEALGSSLRQGWLKGQQARLKQLLTNGEEPQIAFVEVEACYWLRAQLAEQRGVELIWPEL
;
A
#
# COMPACT_ATOMS: atom_id res chain seq x y z
N MET A 1 8.82 -19.58 11.55
CA MET A 1 7.83 -18.48 11.59
C MET A 1 8.18 -17.46 10.49
N PRO A 2 7.36 -17.28 9.44
CA PRO A 2 7.59 -16.23 8.43
C PRO A 2 7.75 -14.85 9.05
N ARG A 3 8.80 -14.15 8.62
CA ARG A 3 9.06 -12.75 8.96
C ARG A 3 8.74 -11.89 7.75
N ILE A 4 7.75 -11.02 7.88
CA ILE A 4 7.22 -10.21 6.78
C ILE A 4 7.41 -8.74 7.11
N VAL A 5 8.24 -8.05 6.34
CA VAL A 5 8.35 -6.59 6.40
C VAL A 5 7.37 -5.99 5.39
N LEU A 6 6.40 -5.19 5.85
CA LEU A 6 5.49 -4.46 4.95
C LEU A 6 5.84 -2.98 4.89
N VAL A 7 6.25 -2.54 3.69
CA VAL A 7 6.61 -1.15 3.40
C VAL A 7 5.55 -0.51 2.55
N SER A 8 4.91 0.54 3.08
CA SER A 8 4.01 1.39 2.30
C SER A 8 4.80 2.33 1.39
N LEU A 9 4.39 2.40 0.13
CA LEU A 9 4.93 3.30 -0.89
C LEU A 9 3.87 4.30 -1.34
N LEU A 10 4.25 5.58 -1.32
CA LEU A 10 3.44 6.69 -1.80
C LEU A 10 3.92 7.11 -3.18
N HIS A 11 3.41 6.44 -4.21
CA HIS A 11 3.88 6.57 -5.60
C HIS A 11 3.06 7.59 -6.39
N ARG A 12 1.72 7.59 -6.25
CA ARG A 12 0.80 8.44 -7.04
C ARG A 12 0.71 9.90 -6.56
N HIS A 13 1.11 10.16 -5.31
CA HIS A 13 1.01 11.49 -4.70
C HIS A 13 2.37 12.08 -4.31
N ALA A 14 3.45 11.57 -4.91
CA ALA A 14 4.82 12.02 -4.65
C ALA A 14 5.04 13.52 -4.95
N ALA A 15 4.24 14.11 -5.84
CA ALA A 15 4.29 15.54 -6.13
C ALA A 15 3.78 16.42 -4.97
N ARG A 16 2.93 15.87 -4.09
CA ARG A 16 2.27 16.61 -3.01
C ARG A 16 2.87 16.32 -1.63
N PHE A 17 3.49 15.16 -1.45
CA PHE A 17 3.93 14.68 -0.15
C PHE A 17 5.38 14.20 -0.18
N PRO A 18 6.08 14.24 0.96
CA PRO A 18 7.41 13.66 1.06
C PRO A 18 7.33 12.14 0.81
N VAL A 19 8.24 11.64 -0.02
CA VAL A 19 8.41 10.21 -0.30
C VAL A 19 9.78 9.74 0.19
N TYR A 20 9.91 8.44 0.46
CA TYR A 20 11.18 7.87 0.86
C TYR A 20 12.20 8.02 -0.28
N PRO A 21 13.41 8.54 -0.03
CA PRO A 21 14.50 8.47 -0.98
C PRO A 21 14.77 7.03 -1.39
N VAL A 22 15.00 6.82 -2.69
CA VAL A 22 15.33 5.49 -3.25
C VAL A 22 16.49 4.82 -2.51
N ALA A 23 17.52 5.58 -2.13
CA ALA A 23 18.66 5.06 -1.38
C ALA A 23 18.23 4.42 -0.05
N GLN A 24 17.28 5.03 0.66
CA GLN A 24 16.76 4.52 1.94
C GLN A 24 15.95 3.23 1.74
N LEU A 25 15.11 3.18 0.70
CA LEU A 25 14.37 1.98 0.32
C LEU A 25 15.31 0.83 -0.08
N CYS A 26 16.37 1.12 -0.83
CA CYS A 26 17.40 0.14 -1.18
C CYS A 26 18.20 -0.33 0.05
N SER A 27 18.54 0.56 0.97
CA SER A 27 19.20 0.17 2.24
C SER A 27 18.31 -0.74 3.09
N LEU A 28 17.01 -0.43 3.20
CA LEU A 28 16.05 -1.30 3.88
C LEU A 28 15.96 -2.66 3.18
N LEU A 29 15.89 -2.68 1.85
CA LEU A 29 15.91 -3.91 1.07
C LEU A 29 17.15 -4.74 1.36
N SER A 30 18.35 -4.14 1.41
CA SER A 30 19.59 -4.83 1.74
C SER A 30 19.62 -5.36 3.18
N ALA A 31 18.98 -4.68 4.13
CA ALA A 31 18.91 -5.11 5.53
C ALA A 31 17.97 -6.32 5.74
N HIS A 32 17.02 -6.56 4.83
CA HIS A 32 16.06 -7.64 4.94
C HIS A 32 16.25 -8.68 3.84
N PRO A 33 16.84 -9.86 4.13
CA PRO A 33 17.07 -10.91 3.14
C PRO A 33 15.78 -11.60 2.71
N GLY A 34 15.89 -12.49 1.72
CA GLY A 34 14.79 -13.34 1.27
C GLY A 34 13.98 -12.76 0.12
N LYS A 35 12.71 -13.17 0.00
CA LYS A 35 11.88 -12.86 -1.16
C LYS A 35 11.41 -11.40 -1.15
N VAL A 36 11.43 -10.78 -2.32
CA VAL A 36 11.02 -9.39 -2.52
C VAL A 36 9.68 -9.38 -3.25
N TRP A 37 8.70 -8.67 -2.71
CA TRP A 37 7.44 -8.42 -3.38
C TRP A 37 7.32 -6.95 -3.76
N LEU A 38 7.04 -6.68 -5.03
CA LEU A 38 6.82 -5.33 -5.54
C LEU A 38 5.37 -5.17 -6.00
N PRO A 39 4.80 -3.96 -5.90
CA PRO A 39 3.50 -3.67 -6.49
C PRO A 39 3.58 -3.77 -8.03
N PRO A 40 2.45 -3.98 -8.71
CA PRO A 40 2.41 -4.07 -10.17
C PRO A 40 2.54 -2.70 -10.87
N CYS A 41 2.63 -1.60 -10.12
CA CYS A 41 2.80 -0.26 -10.69
C CYS A 41 4.24 -0.04 -11.19
N GLU A 42 4.37 0.85 -12.15
CA GLU A 42 5.66 1.34 -12.65
C GLU A 42 6.06 2.61 -11.90
N GLY A 43 7.37 2.86 -11.79
CA GLY A 43 7.93 4.01 -11.10
C GLY A 43 9.45 3.93 -10.99
N GLU A 44 10.10 5.06 -10.75
CA GLU A 44 11.57 5.12 -10.61
C GLU A 44 12.04 4.29 -9.41
N GLU A 45 11.30 4.37 -8.30
CA GLU A 45 11.54 3.61 -7.08
C GLU A 45 11.35 2.11 -7.29
N ILE A 46 10.34 1.69 -8.07
CA ILE A 46 10.10 0.27 -8.37
C ILE A 46 11.20 -0.28 -9.27
N ALA A 47 11.63 0.49 -10.27
CA ALA A 47 12.76 0.13 -11.12
C ALA A 47 14.08 0.06 -10.33
N ALA A 48 14.29 0.97 -9.38
CA ALA A 48 15.45 0.95 -8.50
C ALA A 48 15.44 -0.24 -7.54
N LEU A 49 14.31 -0.54 -6.90
CA LEU A 49 14.14 -1.71 -6.04
C LEU A 49 14.32 -3.02 -6.81
N THR A 50 13.83 -3.08 -8.05
CA THR A 50 14.02 -4.23 -8.94
C THR A 50 15.51 -4.47 -9.22
N ARG A 51 16.26 -3.40 -9.54
CA ARG A 51 17.72 -3.50 -9.74
C ARG A 51 18.46 -3.86 -8.45
N ALA A 52 18.06 -3.27 -7.32
CA ALA A 52 18.68 -3.52 -6.02
C ALA A 52 18.38 -4.92 -5.46
N ALA A 53 17.30 -5.57 -5.88
CA ALA A 53 17.01 -6.95 -5.53
C ALA A 53 18.02 -7.94 -6.13
N ALA A 54 18.73 -7.58 -7.21
CA ALA A 54 19.74 -8.41 -7.86
C ALA A 54 19.26 -9.86 -8.09
N ASP A 55 19.96 -10.86 -7.53
CA ASP A 55 19.65 -12.29 -7.70
C ASP A 55 18.56 -12.82 -6.76
N ARG A 56 17.91 -11.94 -5.97
CA ARG A 56 16.87 -12.36 -5.02
C ARG A 56 15.61 -12.81 -5.75
N PRO A 57 14.85 -13.76 -5.18
CA PRO A 57 13.53 -14.12 -5.70
C PRO A 57 12.61 -12.88 -5.70
N LEU A 58 12.23 -12.43 -6.89
CA LEU A 58 11.32 -11.30 -7.10
C LEU A 58 9.91 -11.81 -7.40
N GLY A 59 8.92 -11.31 -6.69
CA GLY A 59 7.52 -11.54 -6.94
C GLY A 59 6.78 -10.22 -7.19
N GLN A 60 5.77 -10.27 -8.06
CA GLN A 60 4.84 -9.17 -8.25
C GLN A 60 3.56 -9.44 -7.44
N LEU A 61 3.10 -8.45 -6.68
CA LEU A 61 1.84 -8.52 -5.96
C LEU A 61 0.66 -8.52 -6.95
N ALA A 62 -0.40 -9.24 -6.59
CA ALA A 62 -1.62 -9.27 -7.38
C ALA A 62 -2.18 -7.87 -7.61
N SER A 63 -2.69 -7.61 -8.81
CA SER A 63 -3.23 -6.30 -9.17
C SER A 63 -4.54 -5.99 -8.46
N LEU A 64 -4.69 -4.74 -8.03
CA LEU A 64 -5.93 -4.19 -7.48
C LEU A 64 -6.77 -3.46 -8.54
N ALA A 65 -6.40 -3.51 -9.83
CA ALA A 65 -7.06 -2.73 -10.89
C ALA A 65 -8.60 -2.87 -10.94
N GLN A 66 -9.14 -4.03 -10.56
CA GLN A 66 -10.60 -4.27 -10.56
C GLN A 66 -11.34 -3.60 -9.39
N GLY A 67 -10.64 -3.16 -8.34
CA GLY A 67 -11.21 -2.52 -7.15
C GLY A 67 -10.54 -1.21 -6.74
N TRP A 68 -9.62 -0.73 -7.57
CA TRP A 68 -8.85 0.48 -7.29
C TRP A 68 -9.72 1.73 -7.50
N CYS A 69 -9.63 2.67 -6.57
CA CYS A 69 -10.22 3.99 -6.70
C CYS A 69 -9.14 5.02 -6.42
N GLU A 70 -8.82 5.80 -7.46
CA GLU A 70 -7.86 6.91 -7.34
C GLU A 70 -8.30 7.90 -6.26
N LEU A 71 -7.33 8.49 -5.59
CA LEU A 71 -7.55 9.67 -4.76
C LEU A 71 -7.76 10.90 -5.65
N GLY A 72 -8.76 11.70 -5.31
CA GLY A 72 -9.07 12.92 -6.04
C GLY A 72 -9.78 12.66 -7.35
N ILE A 73 -10.74 11.72 -7.36
CA ILE A 73 -11.58 11.48 -8.53
C ILE A 73 -12.25 12.78 -9.01
N GLN A 74 -12.41 12.91 -10.32
CA GLN A 74 -13.18 13.99 -10.91
C GLN A 74 -14.62 13.49 -11.12
N PRO A 75 -15.59 13.96 -10.32
CA PRO A 75 -16.96 13.51 -10.43
C PRO A 75 -17.56 13.96 -11.77
N ARG A 76 -18.44 13.12 -12.33
CA ARG A 76 -19.22 13.49 -13.53
C ARG A 76 -20.39 14.40 -13.14
N ASP A 77 -20.90 15.16 -14.10
CA ASP A 77 -22.09 15.98 -13.87
C ASP A 77 -23.27 15.13 -13.36
N GLY A 78 -23.82 15.53 -12.21
CA GLY A 78 -24.93 14.84 -11.54
C GLY A 78 -24.52 13.66 -10.64
N ASP A 79 -23.23 13.29 -10.58
CA ASP A 79 -22.72 12.24 -9.69
C ASP A 79 -22.51 12.77 -8.26
N LYS A 80 -23.59 12.79 -7.48
CA LYS A 80 -23.55 13.27 -6.09
C LYS A 80 -22.63 12.43 -5.19
N ALA A 81 -22.57 11.11 -5.42
CA ALA A 81 -21.73 10.21 -4.63
C ALA A 81 -20.24 10.43 -4.94
N GLY A 82 -19.91 10.55 -6.23
CA GLY A 82 -18.56 10.92 -6.66
C GLY A 82 -18.14 12.29 -6.16
N LEU A 83 -19.05 13.28 -6.11
CA LEU A 83 -18.75 14.61 -5.57
C LEU A 83 -18.43 14.57 -4.08
N ALA A 84 -19.22 13.83 -3.29
CA ALA A 84 -18.98 13.67 -1.86
C ALA A 84 -17.63 12.97 -1.60
N LEU A 85 -17.30 11.93 -2.37
CA LEU A 85 -16.01 11.26 -2.28
C LEU A 85 -14.84 12.19 -2.67
N ALA A 86 -15.00 13.02 -3.71
CA ALA A 86 -13.98 13.98 -4.10
C ALA A 86 -13.71 15.03 -3.01
N GLN A 87 -14.77 15.52 -2.36
CA GLN A 87 -14.65 16.45 -1.22
C GLN A 87 -13.96 15.79 -0.02
N TYR A 88 -14.33 14.55 0.29
CA TYR A 88 -13.67 13.76 1.33
C TYR A 88 -12.18 13.54 1.03
N ASP A 89 -11.85 13.21 -0.22
CA ASP A 89 -10.46 13.03 -0.65
C ASP A 89 -9.65 14.33 -0.50
N GLU A 90 -10.23 15.49 -0.80
CA GLU A 90 -9.58 16.78 -0.60
C GLU A 90 -9.27 17.03 0.89
N GLU A 91 -10.25 16.85 1.77
CA GLU A 91 -10.06 16.97 3.22
C GLU A 91 -9.04 15.96 3.77
N LEU A 92 -9.07 14.72 3.30
CA LEU A 92 -8.10 13.68 3.65
C LEU A 92 -6.70 14.11 3.23
N LEU A 93 -6.51 14.59 2.00
CA LEU A 93 -5.22 15.00 1.49
C LEU A 93 -4.67 16.23 2.23
N ASP A 94 -5.54 17.15 2.66
CA ASP A 94 -5.16 18.29 3.50
C ASP A 94 -4.72 17.83 4.90
N ASN A 95 -5.48 16.91 5.50
CA ASN A 95 -5.11 16.29 6.79
C ASN A 95 -3.78 15.53 6.71
N LEU A 96 -3.57 14.77 5.63
CA LEU A 96 -2.31 14.10 5.35
C LEU A 96 -1.18 15.11 5.15
N ALA A 97 -1.42 16.26 4.52
CA ALA A 97 -0.39 17.28 4.33
C ALA A 97 0.06 17.89 5.66
N HIS A 98 -0.86 18.03 6.61
CA HIS A 98 -0.54 18.46 7.97
C HIS A 98 0.26 17.40 8.74
N TYR A 99 -0.10 16.12 8.58
CA TYR A 99 0.49 15.03 9.36
C TYR A 99 1.82 14.48 8.77
N TRP A 100 1.93 14.38 7.45
CA TRP A 100 3.11 13.88 6.73
C TRP A 100 4.16 14.98 6.54
N SER A 101 4.73 15.46 7.65
CA SER A 101 5.90 16.35 7.59
C SER A 101 7.18 15.64 7.12
N SER A 102 7.20 14.30 7.12
CA SER A 102 8.30 13.46 6.65
C SER A 102 7.78 12.13 6.10
N ALA A 103 8.58 11.49 5.24
CA ALA A 103 8.23 10.20 4.63
C ALA A 103 8.02 9.08 5.68
N GLU A 104 8.72 9.14 6.81
CA GLU A 104 8.59 8.17 7.93
C GLU A 104 7.14 8.00 8.42
N ARG A 105 6.30 9.02 8.20
CA ARG A 105 4.89 9.01 8.61
C ARG A 105 4.03 8.09 7.74
N ILE A 106 4.48 7.72 6.54
CA ILE A 106 3.75 6.84 5.60
C ILE A 106 3.50 5.46 6.22
N ASN A 107 4.45 4.92 6.99
CA ASN A 107 4.34 3.60 7.63
C ASN A 107 3.80 3.66 9.07
N ARG A 108 3.20 4.77 9.51
CA ARG A 108 2.65 4.91 10.88
C ARG A 108 1.18 4.45 10.93
N PRO A 109 0.71 3.89 12.06
CA PRO A 109 -0.67 3.39 12.21
C PRO A 109 -1.78 4.39 11.87
N ILE A 110 -1.57 5.69 12.11
CA ILE A 110 -2.56 6.70 11.75
C ILE A 110 -2.77 6.83 10.24
N THR A 111 -1.74 6.58 9.43
CA THR A 111 -1.88 6.50 7.97
C THR A 111 -2.79 5.33 7.59
N ASP A 112 -2.62 4.19 8.24
CA ASP A 112 -3.47 3.01 8.02
C ASP A 112 -4.93 3.31 8.36
N ASN A 113 -5.18 3.94 9.52
CA ASN A 113 -6.53 4.33 9.94
C ASN A 113 -7.19 5.29 8.94
N LEU A 114 -6.44 6.27 8.42
CA LEU A 114 -6.97 7.24 7.45
C LEU A 114 -7.37 6.56 6.13
N PHE A 115 -6.55 5.62 5.64
CA PHE A 115 -6.89 4.88 4.42
C PHE A 115 -7.97 3.82 4.63
N GLU A 116 -8.07 3.24 5.82
CA GLU A 116 -9.19 2.39 6.20
C GLU A 116 -10.51 3.16 6.17
N LEU A 117 -10.58 4.32 6.84
CA LEU A 117 -11.76 5.19 6.83
C LEU A 117 -12.12 5.64 5.41
N ARG A 118 -11.12 6.04 4.61
CA ARG A 118 -11.34 6.37 3.20
C ARG A 118 -11.95 5.19 2.46
N ARG A 119 -11.49 3.96 2.69
CA ARG A 119 -12.03 2.78 2.01
C ARG A 119 -13.52 2.61 2.27
N GLU A 120 -13.98 2.86 3.48
CA GLU A 120 -15.41 2.80 3.84
C GLU A 120 -16.23 3.79 2.99
N VAL A 121 -15.76 5.05 2.87
CA VAL A 121 -16.41 6.08 2.05
C VAL A 121 -16.46 5.67 0.58
N VAL A 122 -15.38 5.11 0.05
CA VAL A 122 -15.34 4.66 -1.35
C VAL A 122 -16.29 3.48 -1.59
N ASP A 123 -16.36 2.54 -0.65
CA ASP A 123 -17.28 1.40 -0.73
C ASP A 123 -18.75 1.82 -0.70
N GLU A 124 -19.08 2.85 0.08
CA GLU A 124 -20.40 3.47 0.12
C GLU A 124 -20.72 4.21 -1.19
N ALA A 125 -19.77 4.98 -1.71
CA ALA A 125 -19.98 5.83 -2.89
C ALA A 125 -20.04 5.05 -4.21
N LEU A 126 -19.18 4.04 -4.38
CA LEU A 126 -18.96 3.36 -5.68
C LEU A 126 -19.52 1.93 -5.75
N GLY A 127 -20.06 1.44 -4.63
CA GLY A 127 -20.88 0.23 -4.58
C GLY A 127 -20.11 -1.10 -4.60
N SER A 128 -20.89 -2.18 -4.64
CA SER A 128 -20.45 -3.53 -4.29
C SER A 128 -19.46 -4.17 -5.27
N SER A 129 -19.50 -3.82 -6.56
CA SER A 129 -18.60 -4.42 -7.56
C SER A 129 -17.15 -4.01 -7.33
N LEU A 130 -16.91 -2.71 -7.06
CA LEU A 130 -15.58 -2.19 -6.76
C LEU A 130 -15.03 -2.82 -5.46
N ARG A 131 -15.86 -2.88 -4.43
CA ARG A 131 -15.54 -3.54 -3.16
C ARG A 131 -15.14 -5.00 -3.35
N GLN A 132 -15.88 -5.75 -4.16
CA GLN A 132 -15.56 -7.15 -4.46
C GLN A 132 -14.22 -7.28 -5.19
N GLY A 133 -13.96 -6.41 -6.18
CA GLY A 133 -12.67 -6.36 -6.87
C GLY A 133 -11.50 -6.09 -5.93
N TRP A 134 -11.70 -5.15 -4.98
CA TRP A 134 -10.71 -4.78 -3.98
C TRP A 134 -10.40 -5.95 -3.06
N LEU A 135 -11.44 -6.54 -2.45
CA LEU A 135 -11.29 -7.67 -1.53
C LEU A 135 -10.65 -8.87 -2.22
N LYS A 136 -11.06 -9.19 -3.45
CA LYS A 136 -10.48 -10.30 -4.22
C LYS A 136 -8.98 -10.09 -4.45
N GLY A 137 -8.57 -8.88 -4.85
CA GLY A 137 -7.16 -8.57 -5.06
C GLY A 137 -6.36 -8.58 -3.76
N GLN A 138 -6.92 -8.04 -2.68
CA GLN A 138 -6.29 -8.06 -1.35
C GLN A 138 -6.13 -9.48 -0.79
N GLN A 139 -7.14 -10.34 -0.93
CA GLN A 139 -7.05 -11.76 -0.57
C GLN A 139 -6.00 -12.49 -1.40
N ALA A 140 -5.86 -12.16 -2.69
CA ALA A 140 -4.82 -12.74 -3.54
C ALA A 140 -3.42 -12.32 -3.05
N ARG A 141 -3.22 -11.05 -2.69
CA ARG A 141 -1.97 -10.54 -2.10
C ARG A 141 -1.66 -11.22 -0.76
N LEU A 142 -2.64 -11.34 0.13
CA LEU A 142 -2.48 -12.05 1.40
C LEU A 142 -2.04 -13.50 1.16
N LYS A 143 -2.71 -14.21 0.24
CA LYS A 143 -2.32 -15.58 -0.13
C LYS A 143 -0.89 -15.65 -0.66
N GLN A 144 -0.47 -14.71 -1.51
CA GLN A 144 0.92 -14.65 -2.01
C GLN A 144 1.93 -14.54 -0.87
N LEU A 145 1.67 -13.66 0.10
CA LEU A 145 2.56 -13.45 1.25
C LEU A 145 2.58 -14.68 2.18
N LEU A 146 1.45 -15.35 2.40
CA LEU A 146 1.38 -16.52 3.29
C LEU A 146 1.92 -17.81 2.65
N THR A 147 1.95 -17.92 1.32
CA THR A 147 2.38 -19.16 0.63
C THR A 147 3.90 -19.35 0.62
N ASN A 148 4.70 -18.32 0.91
CA ASN A 148 6.17 -18.43 0.92
C ASN A 148 6.74 -19.23 2.10
N GLY A 149 5.90 -19.78 3.00
CA GLY A 149 6.37 -20.62 4.10
C GLY A 149 7.09 -19.80 5.17
N GLU A 150 8.24 -20.26 5.64
CA GLU A 150 9.01 -19.60 6.71
C GLU A 150 10.10 -18.64 6.23
N GLU A 151 10.29 -18.54 4.92
CA GLU A 151 11.34 -17.70 4.33
C GLU A 151 11.09 -16.22 4.64
N PRO A 152 12.12 -15.46 5.05
CA PRO A 152 12.02 -14.02 5.22
C PRO A 152 11.55 -13.34 3.93
N GLN A 153 10.75 -12.30 4.08
CA GLN A 153 10.25 -11.54 2.94
C GLN A 153 10.05 -10.07 3.28
N ILE A 154 10.24 -9.24 2.25
CA ILE A 154 9.92 -7.81 2.26
C ILE A 154 8.96 -7.53 1.12
N ALA A 155 7.88 -6.82 1.44
CA ALA A 155 6.83 -6.48 0.51
C ALA A 155 6.62 -4.97 0.50
N PHE A 156 6.81 -4.38 -0.67
CA PHE A 156 6.47 -3.00 -0.96
C PHE A 156 5.04 -2.95 -1.49
N VAL A 157 4.20 -2.11 -0.89
CA VAL A 157 2.76 -2.05 -1.15
C VAL A 157 2.33 -0.61 -1.30
N GLU A 158 1.41 -0.33 -2.20
CA GLU A 158 0.71 0.95 -2.29
C GLU A 158 0.12 1.35 -0.93
N VAL A 159 0.35 2.59 -0.48
CA VAL A 159 -0.08 3.05 0.86
C VAL A 159 -1.59 2.87 1.06
N GLU A 160 -2.38 3.11 0.02
CA GLU A 160 -3.84 3.01 0.02
C GLU A 160 -4.34 1.57 0.21
N ALA A 161 -3.46 0.58 0.04
CA ALA A 161 -3.77 -0.85 0.18
C ALA A 161 -3.09 -1.51 1.38
N CYS A 162 -2.07 -0.87 1.97
CA CYS A 162 -1.20 -1.51 2.93
C CYS A 162 -1.88 -1.78 4.28
N TYR A 163 -2.75 -0.87 4.72
CA TYR A 163 -3.49 -0.96 5.98
C TYR A 163 -4.20 -2.32 6.15
N TRP A 164 -4.88 -2.78 5.09
CA TRP A 164 -5.64 -4.02 5.11
C TRP A 164 -4.71 -5.22 5.25
N LEU A 165 -3.60 -5.25 4.51
CA LEU A 165 -2.63 -6.35 4.61
C LEU A 165 -1.97 -6.40 5.98
N ARG A 166 -1.62 -5.25 6.58
CA ARG A 166 -1.08 -5.19 7.94
C ARG A 166 -2.07 -5.74 8.95
N ALA A 167 -3.32 -5.31 8.91
CA ALA A 167 -4.37 -5.80 9.79
C ALA A 167 -4.51 -7.33 9.69
N GLN A 168 -4.62 -7.85 8.46
CA GLN A 168 -4.81 -9.29 8.25
C GLN A 168 -3.59 -10.12 8.66
N LEU A 169 -2.36 -9.64 8.39
CA LEU A 169 -1.13 -10.33 8.78
C LEU A 169 -0.88 -10.29 10.28
N ALA A 170 -1.22 -9.19 10.96
CA ALA A 170 -1.10 -9.07 12.40
C ALA A 170 -1.98 -10.09 13.15
N GLU A 171 -3.11 -10.49 12.54
CA GLU A 171 -4.00 -11.51 13.07
C GLU A 171 -3.57 -12.96 12.73
N GLN A 172 -2.63 -13.15 11.80
CA GLN A 172 -2.19 -14.50 11.41
C GLN A 172 -1.31 -15.12 12.49
N ARG A 173 -1.72 -16.29 12.97
CA ARG A 173 -0.90 -17.09 13.88
C ARG A 173 0.36 -17.57 13.16
N GLY A 174 1.50 -17.40 13.81
CA GLY A 174 2.78 -17.84 13.27
C GLY A 174 3.29 -16.97 12.13
N VAL A 175 2.87 -15.71 12.05
CA VAL A 175 3.50 -14.68 11.22
C VAL A 175 4.09 -13.61 12.15
N GLU A 176 5.33 -13.21 11.92
CA GLU A 176 5.93 -12.02 12.52
C GLU A 176 5.84 -10.88 11.52
N LEU A 177 4.91 -9.96 11.75
CA LEU A 177 4.83 -8.72 10.98
C LEU A 177 5.84 -7.70 11.55
N ILE A 178 6.74 -7.24 10.70
CA ILE A 178 7.80 -6.29 11.04
C ILE A 178 7.45 -4.92 10.46
N TRP A 179 7.44 -3.91 11.32
CA TRP A 179 7.34 -2.52 10.90
C TRP A 179 8.68 -2.05 10.36
N PRO A 180 8.72 -1.39 9.19
CA PRO A 180 9.98 -0.94 8.62
C PRO A 180 10.54 0.23 9.44
N GLU A 181 11.83 0.13 9.77
CA GLU A 181 12.61 1.23 10.33
C GLU A 181 13.22 2.01 9.16
N LEU A 182 12.46 3.01 8.69
CA LEU A 182 12.86 3.98 7.67
C LEU A 182 13.00 5.34 8.34
#